data_AF-A0A8J4SMT8-F1
#
_entry.id   AF-A0A8J4SMT8-F1
#
_cell.length_a   1.000
_cell.length_b   1.000
_cell.length_c   1.000
_cell.angle_alpha   90.00
_cell.angle_beta   90.00
_cell.angle_gamma   90.00
#
_symmetry.space_group_name_H-M   'P 1'
#
loop_
_entity.id
_entity.type
_entity.pdbx_description
1 polymer ?
#
loop_
_entity_poly.entity_id
_entity_poly.type
_entity_poly.pdbx_seq_one_letter_code
_entity_poly.pdbx_strand_id
1 'polypeptide(L)'
;MDVETPCVSTETLLSLSFRFLFSLAFDTAHSTEHNAFKLAYNACIQAVRNFRLTHLSLIKRFILEPASDRMAKIKSLETAGTGGQKLMEFLQRVSDNTAREQIE
;
A
#
# COMPACT_ATOMS: atom_id res chain seq x y z
N MET A 1 15.76 27.46 15.66
CA MET A 1 14.46 27.38 14.96
C MET A 1 14.64 26.33 13.88
N ASP A 2 14.41 25.07 14.24
CA ASP A 2 14.49 23.97 13.29
C ASP A 2 13.24 24.01 12.43
N VAL A 3 13.45 24.27 11.14
CA VAL A 3 12.42 24.25 10.12
C VAL A 3 12.12 22.77 9.86
N GLU A 4 11.04 22.26 10.44
CA GLU A 4 10.46 20.98 10.06
C GLU A 4 10.06 21.07 8.58
N THR A 5 10.91 20.54 7.72
CA THR A 5 10.56 20.29 6.32
C THR A 5 9.50 19.20 6.30
N PRO A 6 8.34 19.42 5.64
CA PRO A 6 7.36 18.36 5.49
C PRO A 6 7.97 17.29 4.59
N CYS A 7 8.45 16.20 5.19
CA CYS A 7 8.75 14.96 4.49
C CYS A 7 7.43 14.44 3.94
N VAL A 8 7.07 14.87 2.73
CA VAL A 8 6.04 14.18 1.95
C VAL A 8 6.64 12.81 1.68
N SER A 9 6.26 11.84 2.52
CA SER A 9 6.71 10.46 2.41
C SER A 9 6.57 10.03 0.95
N THR A 10 7.63 9.45 0.40
CA THR A 10 7.67 8.88 -0.96
C THR A 10 6.47 7.96 -1.24
N GLU A 11 5.87 7.38 -0.20
CA GLU A 11 4.66 6.57 -0.24
C GLU A 11 3.41 7.37 -0.64
N THR A 12 3.33 8.65 -0.26
CA THR A 12 2.22 9.54 -0.62
C THR A 12 2.27 9.89 -2.10
N LEU A 13 3.47 10.16 -2.63
CA LEU A 13 3.68 10.45 -4.05
C LEU A 13 3.47 9.21 -4.92
N LEU A 14 3.91 8.03 -4.48
CA LEU A 14 3.59 6.75 -5.12
C LEU A 14 2.09 6.45 -5.08
N SER A 15 1.42 6.69 -3.95
CA SER A 15 -0.03 6.50 -3.83
C SER A 15 -0.81 7.41 -4.78
N LEU A 16 -0.45 8.70 -4.85
CA LEU A 16 -1.11 9.69 -5.71
C LEU A 16 -0.89 9.40 -7.21
N SER A 17 0.34 9.07 -7.60
CA SER A 17 0.66 8.74 -9.00
C SER A 17 -0.03 7.45 -9.47
N PHE A 18 -0.12 6.44 -8.61
CA PHE A 18 -0.91 5.23 -8.90
C PHE A 18 -2.41 5.53 -9.02
N ARG A 19 -2.99 6.38 -8.15
CA ARG A 19 -4.41 6.73 -8.24
C ARG A 19 -4.76 7.46 -9.54
N PHE A 20 -3.90 8.37 -9.99
CA PHE A 20 -4.17 9.16 -11.19
C PHE A 20 -4.10 8.31 -12.47
N LEU A 21 -3.11 7.42 -12.58
CA LEU A 21 -2.98 6.51 -13.73
C LEU A 21 -4.09 5.46 -13.79
N PHE A 22 -4.56 4.95 -12.65
CA PHE A 22 -5.63 3.95 -12.63
C PHE A 22 -7.02 4.53 -12.92
N SER A 23 -7.27 5.80 -12.59
CA SER A 23 -8.59 6.43 -12.82
C SER A 23 -8.98 6.47 -14.30
N LEU A 24 -8.07 6.89 -15.19
CA LEU A 24 -8.36 6.97 -16.63
C LEU A 24 -8.55 5.59 -17.27
N ALA A 25 -7.72 4.63 -16.85
CA ALA A 25 -7.81 3.25 -17.33
C ALA A 25 -9.09 2.55 -16.82
N PHE A 26 -9.54 2.88 -15.60
CA PHE A 26 -10.79 2.38 -15.03
C PHE A 26 -12.00 2.84 -15.85
N ASP A 27 -12.12 4.15 -16.11
CA ASP A 27 -13.25 4.70 -16.88
C ASP A 27 -13.36 4.07 -18.29
N THR A 28 -12.20 3.83 -18.92
CA THR A 28 -12.13 3.19 -20.24
C THR A 28 -12.52 1.71 -20.16
N ALA A 29 -12.04 1.00 -19.13
CA ALA A 29 -12.34 -0.42 -18.95
C ALA A 29 -13.81 -0.67 -18.56
N HIS A 30 -14.43 0.27 -17.86
CA HIS A 30 -15.84 0.19 -17.46
C HIS A 30 -16.81 0.49 -18.62
N SER A 31 -16.42 1.39 -19.52
CA SER A 31 -17.26 1.83 -20.64
C SER A 31 -17.10 1.01 -21.93
N THR A 32 -16.07 0.15 -22.01
CA THR A 32 -15.82 -0.67 -23.20
C THR A 32 -16.53 -2.03 -23.14
N GLU A 33 -17.08 -2.49 -24.26
CA GLU A 33 -17.60 -3.86 -24.43
C GLU A 33 -16.50 -4.88 -24.79
N HIS A 34 -15.26 -4.41 -24.95
CA HIS A 34 -14.16 -5.25 -25.41
C HIS A 34 -13.60 -6.11 -24.26
N ASN A 35 -14.10 -7.34 -24.16
CA ASN A 35 -13.72 -8.28 -23.09
C ASN A 35 -12.20 -8.47 -22.91
N ALA A 36 -11.43 -8.49 -23.99
CA ALA A 36 -9.96 -8.62 -23.88
C ALA A 36 -9.32 -7.43 -23.16
N PHE A 37 -9.90 -6.23 -23.27
CA PHE A 37 -9.42 -5.04 -22.56
C PHE A 37 -9.74 -5.13 -21.07
N LYS A 38 -10.96 -5.53 -20.70
CA LYS A 38 -11.35 -5.77 -19.31
C LYS A 38 -10.45 -6.82 -18.64
N LEU A 39 -10.17 -7.93 -19.33
CA LEU A 39 -9.26 -8.96 -18.84
C LEU A 39 -7.84 -8.44 -18.63
N ALA A 40 -7.30 -7.68 -19.59
CA ALA A 40 -5.97 -7.07 -19.46
C ALA A 40 -5.91 -6.05 -18.30
N TYR A 41 -6.96 -5.23 -18.13
CA TYR A 41 -7.10 -4.30 -17.02
C TYR A 41 -7.10 -5.05 -15.67
N ASN A 42 -7.93 -6.09 -15.54
CA ASN A 42 -8.03 -6.88 -14.31
C ASN A 42 -6.71 -7.61 -14.00
N ALA A 43 -5.98 -8.09 -15.01
CA ALA A 43 -4.64 -8.68 -14.83
C ALA A 43 -3.64 -7.66 -14.27
N CYS A 44 -3.66 -6.42 -14.76
CA CYS A 44 -2.84 -5.33 -14.22
C CYS A 44 -3.20 -5.01 -12.76
N ILE A 45 -4.49 -4.92 -12.42
CA ILE A 45 -4.94 -4.73 -11.03
C ILE A 45 -4.44 -5.86 -10.14
N GLN A 46 -4.55 -7.11 -10.59
CA GLN A 46 -4.09 -8.26 -9.83
C GLN A 46 -2.58 -8.25 -9.62
N ALA A 47 -1.79 -7.86 -10.63
CA ALA A 47 -0.34 -7.73 -10.51
C ALA A 47 0.04 -6.66 -9.47
N VAL A 48 -0.61 -5.49 -9.48
CA VAL A 48 -0.37 -4.43 -8.49
C VAL A 48 -0.78 -4.89 -7.09
N ARG A 49 -1.90 -5.60 -6.95
CA ARG A 49 -2.33 -6.18 -5.67
C ARG A 49 -1.28 -7.17 -5.13
N ASN A 50 -0.79 -8.08 -5.97
CA ASN A 50 0.23 -9.05 -5.58
C ASN A 50 1.54 -8.39 -5.16
N PHE A 51 1.97 -7.35 -5.88
CA PHE A 51 3.12 -6.53 -5.50
C PHE A 51 2.93 -5.93 -4.10
N ARG A 52 1.76 -5.33 -3.82
CA ARG A 52 1.45 -4.72 -2.51
C ARG A 52 1.42 -5.74 -1.38
N LEU A 53 0.83 -6.92 -1.60
CA LEU A 53 0.83 -8.01 -0.63
C LEU A 53 2.25 -8.53 -0.33
N THR A 54 3.08 -8.63 -1.37
CA THR A 54 4.50 -9.01 -1.23
C THR A 54 5.25 -7.96 -0.41
N HIS A 55 5.05 -6.68 -0.70
CA HIS A 55 5.64 -5.58 0.07
C HIS A 55 5.22 -5.62 1.55
N LEU A 56 3.95 -5.87 1.84
CA LEU A 56 3.46 -6.06 3.21
C LEU A 56 4.18 -7.22 3.92
N SER A 57 4.39 -8.35 3.23
CA SER A 57 5.10 -9.50 3.79
C SER A 57 6.55 -9.18 4.15
N LEU A 58 7.23 -8.39 3.31
CA LEU A 58 8.60 -7.94 3.57
C LEU A 58 8.65 -7.01 4.78
N ILE A 59 7.72 -6.06 4.88
CA ILE A 59 7.65 -5.15 6.02
C ILE A 59 7.39 -5.90 7.32
N LYS A 60 6.50 -6.90 7.29
CA LYS A 60 6.28 -7.76 8.46
C LYS A 60 7.58 -8.44 8.90
N ARG A 61 8.29 -9.08 7.96
CA ARG A 61 9.52 -9.84 8.24
C ARG A 61 10.71 -8.97 8.65
N PHE A 62 10.89 -7.82 8.03
CA PHE A 62 12.14 -7.03 8.17
C PHE A 62 12.00 -5.81 9.07
N ILE A 63 10.78 -5.34 9.34
CA ILE A 63 10.54 -4.19 10.21
C ILE A 63 9.86 -4.64 11.50
N LEU A 64 8.72 -5.32 11.40
CA LEU A 64 7.87 -5.59 12.57
C LEU A 64 8.42 -6.69 13.46
N GLU A 65 8.79 -7.84 12.89
CA GLU A 65 9.38 -8.95 13.65
C GLU A 65 10.64 -8.49 14.42
N PRO A 66 11.63 -7.83 13.78
CA PRO A 66 12.79 -7.31 14.52
C PRO A 66 12.46 -6.21 15.53
N ALA A 67 11.45 -5.38 15.27
CA ALA A 67 11.01 -4.37 16.24
C ALA A 67 10.34 -5.01 17.46
N SER A 68 9.52 -6.04 17.24
CA SER A 68 8.87 -6.83 18.30
C SER A 68 9.90 -7.55 19.17
N ASP A 69 10.89 -8.20 18.57
CA ASP A 69 11.96 -8.90 19.30
C ASP A 69 12.79 -7.93 20.15
N ARG A 70 13.06 -6.72 19.62
CA ARG A 70 13.72 -5.65 20.38
C ARG A 70 12.85 -5.13 21.51
N MET A 71 11.55 -4.92 21.29
CA MET A 71 10.60 -4.49 22.32
C MET A 71 10.42 -5.54 23.42
N ALA A 72 10.36 -6.83 23.07
CA ALA A 72 10.32 -7.93 24.03
C ALA A 72 11.56 -7.97 24.93
N LYS A 73 12.71 -7.55 24.40
CA LYS A 73 13.97 -7.39 25.14
C LYS A 73 14.01 -6.10 25.98
N ILE A 74 13.25 -5.08 25.63
CA ILE A 74 13.14 -3.78 26.30
C ILE A 74 11.78 -3.71 27.02
N LYS A 75 11.56 -4.61 27.97
CA LYS A 75 10.32 -4.67 28.77
C LYS A 75 10.24 -3.58 29.86
N SER A 76 10.67 -2.35 29.56
CA SER A 76 10.77 -1.24 30.53
C SER A 76 10.31 0.13 30.04
N LEU A 77 9.89 0.32 28.78
CA LEU A 77 9.42 1.62 28.31
C LEU A 77 8.04 1.46 27.68
N GLU A 78 7.04 1.42 28.56
CA GLU A 78 5.65 1.57 28.20
C GLU A 78 5.43 2.89 27.43
N THR A 79 4.49 2.88 26.48
CA THR A 79 3.80 4.05 25.88
C THR A 79 4.36 4.78 24.64
N ALA A 80 5.24 4.20 23.82
CA ALA A 80 5.52 4.76 22.48
C ALA A 80 5.06 3.83 21.35
N GLY A 81 3.95 4.17 20.69
CA GLY A 81 3.41 3.43 19.55
C GLY A 81 4.45 3.33 18.42
N THR A 82 4.96 2.12 18.18
CA THR A 82 6.00 1.90 17.17
C THR A 82 5.42 2.12 15.76
N GLY A 83 6.12 2.89 14.91
CA GLY A 83 5.65 3.28 13.56
C GLY A 83 5.27 2.12 12.63
N GLY A 84 5.65 0.88 12.96
CA GLY A 84 5.33 -0.32 12.19
C GLY A 84 3.84 -0.70 12.14
N GLN A 85 3.07 -0.48 13.21
CA GLN A 85 1.63 -0.80 13.22
C GLN A 85 0.85 0.10 12.25
N LYS A 86 1.11 1.40 12.29
CA LYS A 86 0.49 2.37 11.36
C LYS A 86 0.87 2.10 9.91
N LEU A 87 2.10 1.62 9.66
CA LEU A 87 2.56 1.23 8.32
C LEU A 87 1.80 0.00 7.79
N MET A 88 1.57 -1.03 8.61
CA MET A 88 0.74 -2.16 8.19
C MET A 88 -0.67 -1.73 7.83
N GLU A 89 -1.33 -0.96 8.70
CA GLU A 89 -2.69 -0.50 8.46
C GLU A 89 -2.78 0.33 7.18
N PHE A 90 -1.79 1.18 6.92
CA PHE A 90 -1.70 1.93 5.67
C PHE A 90 -1.59 1.01 4.45
N LEU A 91 -0.66 0.06 4.46
CA LEU A 91 -0.45 -0.86 3.34
C LEU A 91 -1.64 -1.78 3.09
N GLN A 92 -2.33 -2.21 4.16
CA GLN A 92 -3.56 -2.97 4.05
C GLN A 92 -4.65 -2.15 3.36
N ARG A 93 -4.92 -0.92 3.82
CA ARG A 93 -5.90 -0.02 3.17
C ARG A 93 -5.57 0.23 1.70
N VAL A 94 -4.28 0.41 1.40
CA VAL A 94 -3.77 0.63 0.04
C VAL A 94 -3.98 -0.63 -0.83
N SER A 95 -3.84 -1.82 -0.28
CA SER A 95 -4.14 -3.08 -0.97
C SER A 95 -5.65 -3.29 -1.19
N ASP A 96 -6.47 -3.03 -0.18
CA ASP A 96 -7.91 -3.19 -0.24
C ASP A 96 -8.53 -2.24 -1.27
N ASN A 97 -8.07 -0.98 -1.30
CA ASN A 97 -8.50 -0.02 -2.31
C ASN A 97 -8.16 -0.48 -3.74
N THR A 98 -6.98 -1.10 -3.95
CA THR A 98 -6.64 -1.65 -5.26
C THR A 98 -7.57 -2.80 -5.68
N ALA A 99 -8.00 -3.64 -4.74
CA ALA A 99 -8.90 -4.75 -5.06
C ALA A 99 -10.29 -4.26 -5.51
N ARG A 100 -10.75 -3.10 -4.99
CA ARG A 100 -12.05 -2.52 -5.32
C ARG A 100 -12.15 -1.95 -6.73
N GLU A 101 -11.02 -1.73 -7.40
CA GLU A 101 -10.97 -1.26 -8.78
C GLU A 101 -11.18 -2.39 -9.80
N GLN A 102 -11.21 -3.67 -9.36
CA GLN A 102 -11.54 -4.78 -10.25
C GLN A 102 -12.96 -4.64 -10.79
N ILE A 103 -13.13 -4.98 -12.06
CA ILE A 103 -14.39 -4.82 -12.79
C ILE A 103 -14.97 -6.20 -13.13
N GLU A 104 -16.28 -6.36 -12.97
CA GLU A 104 -17.03 -7.59 -13.31
C GLU A 104 -17.07 -7.86 -14.82
#